data_AF-A0A178DA41-F1
#
_entry.id   AF-A0A178DA41-F1
#
_cell.length_a   1.000
_cell.length_b   1.000
_cell.length_c   1.000
_cell.angle_alpha   90.00
_cell.angle_beta   90.00
_cell.angle_gamma   90.00
#
_symmetry.space_group_name_H-M   'P 1'
#
loop_
_entity.id
_entity.type
_entity.pdbx_description
1 polymer ?
#
loop_
_entity_poly.entity_id
_entity_poly.type
_entity_poly.pdbx_seq_one_letter_code
_entity_poly.pdbx_strand_id
1 'polypeptide(L)'
;MSSSKSISFPEFPISQITMPTDDLFNAAYTYVQENCTKATLNHCVRSVAFALILLRKLPPLTANPDIDRETIVLSIMLHDLGWATTQSLTSNDKRFEVDGAEIARNFLRTEIAAADGAGSGGKWDKHRLQLIWDAIALHTTPSVAQHKEPEVLATQTAITADFLGPNLPIPVPGGPIITVDEYKEILGVWPRLGFKEELRATLCGLCRTKPQTTVDNFVGQFGAAYGTDGHGGGRAEFLKFLEDNNVVNLLEGGLTALEQYEK
;
A
#
# COMPACT_ATOMS: atom_id res chain seq x y z
N MET A 1 1.04 9.22 27.70
CA MET A 1 0.67 10.32 26.79
C MET A 1 1.95 10.81 26.14
N SER A 2 2.33 10.23 25.00
CA SER A 2 3.41 10.80 24.18
C SER A 2 2.79 11.95 23.41
N SER A 3 3.20 13.18 23.69
CA SER A 3 2.84 14.33 22.86
C SER A 3 3.49 14.11 21.50
N SER A 4 2.75 13.60 20.52
CA SER A 4 3.24 13.54 19.14
C SER A 4 3.54 14.98 18.72
N LYS A 5 4.80 15.29 18.38
CA LYS A 5 5.14 16.60 17.83
C LYS A 5 4.26 16.82 16.59
N SER A 6 3.51 17.91 16.58
CA SER A 6 2.74 18.33 15.40
C SER A 6 3.67 18.39 14.20
N ILE A 7 3.37 17.63 13.16
CA ILE A 7 4.10 17.65 11.90
C ILE A 7 3.59 18.84 11.11
N SER A 8 4.50 19.56 10.44
CA SER A 8 4.17 20.67 9.55
C SER A 8 4.63 20.36 8.14
N PHE A 9 3.79 20.66 7.16
CA PHE A 9 4.09 20.48 5.75
C PHE A 9 4.20 21.85 5.07
N PRO A 10 5.01 21.99 4.00
CA PRO A 10 5.04 23.22 3.22
C PRO A 10 3.72 23.42 2.47
N GLU A 11 3.52 24.63 1.95
CA GLU A 11 2.44 24.90 1.00
C GLU A 11 2.71 24.25 -0.36
N PHE A 12 1.63 23.85 -1.05
CA PHE A 12 1.67 23.24 -2.38
C PHE A 12 0.94 24.12 -3.41
N PRO A 13 1.51 25.27 -3.82
CA PRO A 13 0.84 26.23 -4.70
C PRO A 13 0.51 25.67 -6.09
N ILE A 14 1.27 24.70 -6.61
CA ILE A 14 1.03 24.08 -7.92
C ILE A 14 -0.07 23.01 -7.79
N SER A 15 0.08 22.07 -6.85
CA SER A 15 -0.86 20.97 -6.65
C SER A 15 -2.16 21.38 -5.97
N GLN A 16 -2.17 22.51 -5.26
CA GLN A 16 -3.31 23.05 -4.51
C GLN A 16 -3.91 22.04 -3.53
N ILE A 17 -3.04 21.34 -2.81
CA ILE A 17 -3.40 20.37 -1.77
C ILE A 17 -2.99 20.88 -0.39
N THR A 18 -3.66 20.37 0.64
CA THR A 18 -3.29 20.59 2.04
C THR A 18 -3.10 19.24 2.69
N MET A 19 -1.89 18.98 3.19
CA MET A 19 -1.60 17.73 3.91
C MET A 19 -2.34 17.70 5.25
N PRO A 20 -2.86 16.54 5.67
CA PRO A 20 -3.51 16.39 6.97
C PRO A 20 -2.48 16.53 8.10
N THR A 21 -2.91 17.12 9.22
CA THR A 21 -2.07 17.34 10.41
C THR A 21 -2.84 17.06 11.70
N ASP A 22 -3.96 16.34 11.61
CA ASP A 22 -4.68 15.88 12.79
C ASP A 22 -3.88 14.83 13.57
N ASP A 23 -4.27 14.61 14.83
CA ASP A 23 -3.52 13.76 15.77
C ASP A 23 -3.35 12.32 15.26
N LEU A 24 -4.38 11.77 14.60
CA LEU A 24 -4.34 10.39 14.11
C LEU A 24 -3.42 10.25 12.91
N PHE A 25 -3.44 11.22 11.98
CA PHE A 25 -2.49 11.24 10.88
C PHE A 25 -1.05 11.45 11.36
N ASN A 26 -0.82 12.35 12.33
CA ASN A 26 0.50 12.56 12.92
C ASN A 26 1.03 11.28 13.59
N ALA A 27 0.17 10.58 14.33
CA ALA A 27 0.52 9.29 14.94
C ALA A 27 0.87 8.24 13.86
N ALA A 28 0.06 8.13 12.79
CA ALA A 28 0.32 7.20 11.69
C ALA A 28 1.65 7.52 10.97
N TYR A 29 1.93 8.80 10.71
CA TYR A 29 3.19 9.23 10.13
C TYR A 29 4.37 8.84 11.02
N THR A 30 4.31 9.15 12.33
CA THR A 30 5.37 8.78 13.27
C THR A 30 5.56 7.27 13.33
N TYR A 31 4.47 6.51 13.34
CA TYR A 31 4.52 5.05 13.37
C TYR A 31 5.26 4.47 12.15
N VAL A 32 4.98 4.98 10.96
CA VAL A 32 5.70 4.59 9.73
C VAL A 32 7.16 5.07 9.77
N GLN A 33 7.41 6.28 10.27
CA GLN A 33 8.76 6.82 10.42
C GLN A 33 9.64 5.97 11.34
N GLU A 34 9.07 5.41 12.41
CA GLU A 34 9.79 4.58 13.38
C GLU A 34 10.03 3.15 12.88
N ASN A 35 9.18 2.64 11.99
CA ASN A 35 9.18 1.23 11.60
C ASN A 35 9.58 0.97 10.15
N CYS A 36 9.69 1.99 9.31
CA CYS A 36 10.07 1.85 7.90
C CYS A 36 11.31 2.70 7.56
N THR A 37 11.91 2.44 6.41
CA THR A 37 12.99 3.27 5.89
C THR A 37 12.49 4.68 5.55
N LYS A 38 13.42 5.64 5.40
CA LYS A 38 13.07 6.98 4.93
C LYS A 38 12.53 6.99 3.50
N ALA A 39 12.97 6.09 2.62
CA ALA A 39 12.48 6.03 1.25
C ALA A 39 11.04 5.49 1.21
N THR A 40 10.73 4.47 2.01
CA THR A 40 9.37 3.95 2.18
C THR A 40 8.44 4.99 2.82
N LEU A 41 8.89 5.68 3.88
CA LEU A 41 8.12 6.81 4.45
C LEU A 41 7.83 7.88 3.39
N ASN A 42 8.83 8.30 2.63
CA ASN A 42 8.64 9.28 1.57
C ASN A 42 7.67 8.76 0.49
N HIS A 43 7.71 7.47 0.14
CA HIS A 43 6.75 6.85 -0.77
C HIS A 43 5.32 6.97 -0.25
N CYS A 44 5.05 6.54 0.98
CA CYS A 44 3.72 6.66 1.59
C CYS A 44 3.21 8.10 1.57
N VAL A 45 4.05 9.06 1.96
CA VAL A 45 3.65 10.49 2.03
C VAL A 45 3.43 11.09 0.64
N ARG A 46 4.26 10.74 -0.37
CA ARG A 46 4.00 11.14 -1.76
C ARG A 46 2.68 10.57 -2.27
N SER A 47 2.39 9.31 -1.98
CA SER A 47 1.13 8.66 -2.34
C SER A 47 -0.08 9.36 -1.68
N VAL A 48 0.04 9.81 -0.42
CA VAL A 48 -1.00 10.65 0.23
C VAL A 48 -1.20 11.96 -0.54
N ALA A 49 -0.11 12.64 -0.91
CA ALA A 49 -0.20 13.88 -1.68
C ALA A 49 -0.88 13.67 -3.04
N PHE A 50 -0.55 12.59 -3.76
CA PHE A 50 -1.23 12.24 -5.00
C PHE A 50 -2.71 11.89 -4.80
N ALA A 51 -3.09 11.26 -3.69
CA ALA A 51 -4.49 11.03 -3.36
C ALA A 51 -5.28 12.33 -3.22
N LEU A 52 -4.69 13.36 -2.59
CA LEU A 52 -5.31 14.66 -2.44
C LEU A 52 -5.51 15.38 -3.79
N ILE A 53 -4.58 15.21 -4.73
CA ILE A 53 -4.74 15.69 -6.12
C ILE A 53 -5.89 14.92 -6.81
N LEU A 54 -5.90 13.59 -6.70
CA LEU A 54 -6.91 12.73 -7.34
C LEU A 54 -8.32 12.99 -6.79
N LEU A 55 -8.48 13.18 -5.48
CA LEU A 55 -9.76 13.53 -4.84
C LEU A 55 -10.38 14.82 -5.40
N ARG A 56 -9.57 15.70 -6.01
CA ARG A 56 -10.02 16.96 -6.64
C ARG A 56 -10.25 16.86 -8.14
N LYS A 57 -9.69 15.84 -8.81
CA LYS A 57 -9.62 15.78 -10.28
C LYS A 57 -10.22 14.53 -10.91
N LEU A 58 -10.26 13.41 -10.19
CA LEU A 58 -10.68 12.11 -10.72
C LEU A 58 -12.21 11.97 -10.60
N PRO A 59 -12.99 11.90 -11.71
CA PRO A 59 -14.45 12.00 -11.65
C PRO A 59 -15.16 11.01 -10.71
N PRO A 60 -14.79 9.71 -10.66
CA PRO A 60 -15.34 8.78 -9.66
C PRO A 60 -15.19 9.24 -8.21
N LEU A 61 -14.14 10.00 -7.89
CA LEU A 61 -13.88 10.52 -6.55
C LEU A 61 -14.54 11.87 -6.32
N THR A 62 -14.46 12.79 -7.30
CA THR A 62 -15.03 14.13 -7.17
C THR A 62 -16.56 14.13 -7.15
N ALA A 63 -17.19 13.15 -7.80
CA ALA A 63 -18.64 13.02 -7.86
C ALA A 63 -19.24 12.33 -6.62
N ASN A 64 -18.41 11.80 -5.72
CA ASN A 64 -18.86 11.10 -4.52
C ASN A 64 -18.73 12.01 -3.27
N PRO A 65 -19.84 12.58 -2.76
CA PRO A 65 -19.80 13.43 -1.57
C PRO A 65 -19.56 12.64 -0.27
N ASP A 66 -19.85 11.33 -0.26
CA ASP A 66 -19.81 10.47 0.92
C ASP A 66 -18.45 9.77 1.08
N ILE A 67 -17.47 10.11 0.24
CA ILE A 67 -16.15 9.47 0.26
C ILE A 67 -15.39 9.75 1.56
N ASP A 68 -14.93 8.68 2.22
CA ASP A 68 -14.20 8.77 3.48
C ASP A 68 -12.72 9.09 3.23
N ARG A 69 -12.42 10.40 3.18
CA ARG A 69 -11.07 10.91 2.94
C ARG A 69 -10.07 10.52 4.04
N GLU A 70 -10.52 10.44 5.29
CA GLU A 70 -9.64 10.08 6.41
C GLU A 70 -9.21 8.61 6.28
N THR A 71 -10.14 7.73 5.88
CA THR A 71 -9.81 6.31 5.59
C THR A 71 -8.83 6.19 4.43
N ILE A 72 -9.01 6.94 3.32
CA ILE A 72 -8.08 6.91 2.17
C ILE A 72 -6.67 7.32 2.60
N VAL A 73 -6.55 8.48 3.26
CA VAL A 73 -5.27 9.04 3.69
C VAL A 73 -4.55 8.07 4.62
N LEU A 74 -5.23 7.52 5.63
CA LEU A 74 -4.61 6.61 6.59
C LEU A 74 -4.28 5.26 5.97
N SER A 75 -5.12 4.75 5.05
CA SER A 75 -4.81 3.53 4.29
C SER A 75 -3.51 3.67 3.53
N ILE A 76 -3.35 4.80 2.81
CA ILE A 76 -2.13 5.07 2.04
C ILE A 76 -0.93 5.31 2.94
N MET A 77 -1.09 6.04 4.05
CA MET A 77 0.02 6.28 4.98
C MET A 77 0.58 4.97 5.53
N LEU A 78 -0.29 4.00 5.82
CA LEU A 78 0.04 2.74 6.51
C LEU A 78 0.28 1.54 5.58
N HIS A 79 0.05 1.64 4.27
CA HIS A 79 -0.06 0.47 3.38
C HIS A 79 1.18 -0.43 3.34
N ASP A 80 2.37 0.15 3.36
CA ASP A 80 3.65 -0.57 3.25
C ASP A 80 4.26 -0.96 4.61
N LEU A 81 3.48 -0.99 5.69
CA LEU A 81 3.95 -1.53 6.98
C LEU A 81 4.29 -3.03 6.91
N GLY A 82 3.85 -3.73 5.85
CA GLY A 82 4.36 -5.06 5.50
C GLY A 82 5.86 -5.10 5.15
N TRP A 83 6.50 -3.95 4.96
CA TRP A 83 7.95 -3.78 4.75
C TRP A 83 8.66 -3.24 6.00
N ALA A 84 8.02 -3.28 7.16
CA ALA A 84 8.62 -2.77 8.38
C ALA A 84 10.00 -3.39 8.66
N THR A 85 10.96 -2.56 9.05
CA THR A 85 12.31 -2.99 9.47
C THR A 85 12.30 -3.66 10.84
N THR A 86 11.23 -3.45 11.62
CA THR A 86 10.99 -4.11 12.90
C THR A 86 10.43 -5.51 12.66
N GLN A 87 11.30 -6.53 12.70
CA GLN A 87 10.96 -7.92 12.32
C GLN A 87 9.74 -8.50 13.05
N SER A 88 9.47 -8.08 14.29
CA SER A 88 8.32 -8.58 15.07
C SER A 88 6.96 -8.08 14.58
N LEU A 89 6.91 -7.08 13.69
CA LEU A 89 5.65 -6.57 13.14
C LEU A 89 5.14 -7.41 11.97
N THR A 90 6.03 -8.03 11.20
CA THR A 90 5.70 -8.80 10.01
C THR A 90 5.66 -10.30 10.29
N SER A 91 4.88 -11.03 9.51
CA SER A 91 4.82 -12.49 9.61
C SER A 91 5.68 -13.17 8.54
N ASN A 92 5.97 -14.47 8.77
CA ASN A 92 6.70 -15.32 7.83
C ASN A 92 5.76 -16.07 6.86
N ASP A 93 4.45 -15.98 7.05
CA ASP A 93 3.45 -16.82 6.39
C ASP A 93 2.33 -16.04 5.66
N LYS A 94 2.30 -14.70 5.78
CA LYS A 94 1.33 -13.86 5.06
C LYS A 94 2.02 -12.96 4.04
N ARG A 95 1.27 -12.59 3.00
CA ARG A 95 1.72 -11.58 2.04
C ARG A 95 1.98 -10.24 2.74
N PHE A 96 2.86 -9.41 2.20
CA PHE A 96 3.18 -8.12 2.84
C PHE A 96 1.97 -7.19 2.88
N GLU A 97 1.07 -7.27 1.89
CA GLU A 97 -0.17 -6.51 1.85
C GLU A 97 -1.08 -6.88 3.03
N VAL A 98 -1.14 -8.16 3.38
CA VAL A 98 -1.93 -8.66 4.52
C VAL A 98 -1.28 -8.26 5.84
N ASP A 99 0.04 -8.36 5.96
CA ASP A 99 0.77 -7.86 7.14
C ASP A 99 0.50 -6.36 7.33
N GLY A 100 0.64 -5.54 6.28
CA GLY A 100 0.36 -4.12 6.32
C GLY A 100 -1.08 -3.81 6.75
N ALA A 101 -2.06 -4.51 6.19
CA ALA A 101 -3.48 -4.34 6.52
C ALA A 101 -3.79 -4.69 7.98
N GLU A 102 -3.20 -5.77 8.50
CA GLU A 102 -3.35 -6.18 9.91
C GLU A 102 -2.68 -5.19 10.86
N ILE A 103 -1.45 -4.74 10.55
CA ILE A 103 -0.73 -3.75 11.35
C ILE A 103 -1.53 -2.45 11.40
N ALA A 104 -2.00 -1.93 10.26
CA ALA A 104 -2.77 -0.71 10.17
C ALA A 104 -4.08 -0.77 10.98
N ARG A 105 -4.82 -1.87 10.84
CA ARG A 105 -6.08 -2.07 11.58
C ARG A 105 -5.85 -2.15 13.09
N ASN A 106 -4.78 -2.80 13.53
CA ASN A 106 -4.45 -2.92 14.96
C ASN A 106 -3.88 -1.62 15.53
N PHE A 107 -3.09 -0.88 14.74
CA PHE A 107 -2.65 0.47 15.05
C PHE A 107 -3.86 1.37 15.32
N LEU A 108 -4.82 1.42 14.39
CA LEU A 108 -6.03 2.24 14.57
C LEU A 108 -6.82 1.83 15.81
N ARG A 109 -7.08 0.53 16.01
CA ARG A 109 -7.77 0.06 17.23
C ARG A 109 -7.09 0.53 18.52
N THR A 110 -5.76 0.55 18.53
CA THR A 110 -4.96 0.99 19.68
C THR A 110 -5.09 2.49 19.89
N GLU A 111 -4.92 3.30 18.84
CA GLU A 111 -5.06 4.75 18.89
C GLU A 111 -6.49 5.17 19.29
N ILE A 112 -7.51 4.50 18.75
CA ILE A 112 -8.92 4.72 19.08
C ILE A 112 -9.18 4.37 20.56
N ALA A 113 -8.73 3.20 21.03
CA ALA A 113 -8.92 2.81 22.42
C ALA A 113 -8.22 3.75 23.41
N ALA A 114 -7.07 4.31 23.02
CA ALA A 114 -6.37 5.33 23.79
C ALA A 114 -7.13 6.66 23.83
N ALA A 115 -7.84 7.02 22.75
CA ALA A 115 -8.67 8.21 22.66
C ALA A 115 -10.04 8.06 23.36
N ASP A 116 -10.66 6.88 23.32
CA ASP A 116 -12.00 6.63 23.88
C ASP A 116 -12.06 6.69 25.42
N GLY A 117 -10.92 6.60 26.10
CA GLY A 117 -10.81 6.97 27.52
C GLY A 117 -11.14 8.44 27.82
N ALA A 118 -11.28 9.28 26.78
CA ALA A 118 -11.65 10.69 26.84
C ALA A 118 -13.06 11.01 26.28
N GLY A 119 -13.88 10.01 25.95
CA GLY A 119 -15.31 10.20 25.65
C GLY A 119 -15.66 10.61 24.21
N SER A 120 -14.97 10.07 23.20
CA SER A 120 -15.34 10.23 21.79
C SER A 120 -16.04 8.99 21.24
N GLY A 121 -17.32 8.79 21.57
CA GLY A 121 -18.16 7.69 21.06
C GLY A 121 -18.47 7.75 19.54
N GLY A 122 -17.47 7.95 18.70
CA GLY A 122 -17.60 7.92 17.25
C GLY A 122 -16.38 8.52 16.58
N LYS A 123 -15.55 7.68 15.97
CA LYS A 123 -14.93 8.03 14.68
C LYS A 123 -14.54 6.83 13.84
N TRP A 124 -14.16 5.67 14.38
CA TRP A 124 -13.83 4.49 13.56
C TRP A 124 -14.69 3.29 13.94
N ASP A 125 -15.67 2.98 13.10
CA ASP A 125 -16.55 1.82 13.31
C ASP A 125 -15.99 0.55 12.66
N LYS A 126 -16.75 -0.54 12.77
CA LYS A 126 -16.39 -1.83 12.15
C LYS A 126 -16.22 -1.71 10.62
N HIS A 127 -17.00 -0.87 9.96
CA HIS A 127 -16.97 -0.72 8.52
C HIS A 127 -15.71 0.02 8.07
N ARG A 128 -15.35 1.15 8.70
CA ARG A 128 -14.10 1.87 8.40
C ARG A 128 -12.87 0.99 8.64
N LEU A 129 -12.85 0.23 9.74
CA LEU A 129 -11.78 -0.73 10.04
C LEU A 129 -11.69 -1.88 9.01
N GLN A 130 -12.82 -2.25 8.39
CA GLN A 130 -12.82 -3.20 7.28
C GLN A 130 -12.31 -2.53 5.99
N LEU A 131 -12.77 -1.32 5.68
CA LEU A 131 -12.34 -0.58 4.49
C LEU A 131 -10.84 -0.33 4.45
N ILE A 132 -10.21 0.08 5.55
CA ILE A 132 -8.75 0.25 5.57
C ILE A 132 -8.00 -1.07 5.36
N TRP A 133 -8.52 -2.16 5.94
CA TRP A 133 -7.92 -3.48 5.73
C TRP A 133 -8.04 -3.88 4.25
N ASP A 134 -9.23 -3.72 3.65
CA ASP A 134 -9.48 -4.02 2.24
C ASP A 134 -8.62 -3.14 1.32
N ALA A 135 -8.54 -1.83 1.61
CA ALA A 135 -7.77 -0.86 0.83
C ALA A 135 -6.28 -1.22 0.80
N ILE A 136 -5.71 -1.59 1.94
CA ILE A 136 -4.31 -1.99 2.04
C ILE A 136 -4.12 -3.41 1.47
N ALA A 137 -4.96 -4.38 1.79
CA ALA A 137 -4.79 -5.75 1.29
C ALA A 137 -4.88 -5.83 -0.25
N LEU A 138 -5.63 -4.92 -0.88
CA LEU A 138 -5.87 -4.90 -2.33
C LEU A 138 -5.03 -3.86 -3.09
N HIS A 139 -4.16 -3.09 -2.42
CA HIS A 139 -3.48 -1.96 -3.05
C HIS A 139 -2.53 -2.35 -4.21
N THR A 140 -2.08 -3.61 -4.26
CA THR A 140 -1.26 -4.17 -5.35
C THR A 140 -2.06 -4.92 -6.41
N THR A 141 -3.39 -5.00 -6.26
CA THR A 141 -4.29 -5.79 -7.12
C THR A 141 -5.30 -4.87 -7.83
N PRO A 142 -4.86 -4.08 -8.84
CA PRO A 142 -5.71 -3.09 -9.50
C PRO A 142 -6.99 -3.68 -10.10
N SER A 143 -6.92 -4.89 -10.67
CA SER A 143 -8.06 -5.58 -11.29
C SER A 143 -9.20 -5.90 -10.31
N VAL A 144 -8.95 -5.85 -9.00
CA VAL A 144 -9.97 -6.01 -7.96
C VAL A 144 -10.28 -4.66 -7.30
N ALA A 145 -9.24 -3.91 -6.93
CA ALA A 145 -9.39 -2.63 -6.23
C ALA A 145 -10.23 -1.61 -7.01
N GLN A 146 -10.14 -1.61 -8.35
CA GLN A 146 -10.91 -0.71 -9.22
C GLN A 146 -12.43 -0.98 -9.23
N HIS A 147 -12.88 -2.13 -8.74
CA HIS A 147 -14.30 -2.51 -8.67
C HIS A 147 -14.85 -2.55 -7.24
N LYS A 148 -14.02 -2.24 -6.24
CA LYS A 148 -14.38 -2.23 -4.82
C LYS A 148 -14.89 -0.83 -4.44
N GLU A 149 -15.01 -0.52 -3.15
CA GLU A 149 -15.48 0.81 -2.72
C GLU A 149 -14.53 1.94 -3.19
N PRO A 150 -15.04 3.17 -3.35
CA PRO A 150 -14.26 4.31 -3.83
C PRO A 150 -12.97 4.59 -3.04
N GLU A 151 -12.93 4.28 -1.74
CA GLU A 151 -11.75 4.40 -0.88
C GLU A 151 -10.64 3.42 -1.29
N VAL A 152 -11.01 2.19 -1.65
CA VAL A 152 -10.09 1.15 -2.12
C VAL A 152 -9.54 1.54 -3.50
N LEU A 153 -10.42 1.99 -4.40
CA LEU A 153 -10.03 2.52 -5.71
C LEU A 153 -9.07 3.71 -5.56
N ALA A 154 -9.39 4.68 -4.70
CA ALA A 154 -8.59 5.87 -4.48
C ALA A 154 -7.20 5.51 -3.92
N THR A 155 -7.16 4.63 -2.92
CA THR A 155 -5.92 4.14 -2.31
C THR A 155 -5.01 3.50 -3.35
N GLN A 156 -5.53 2.53 -4.10
CA GLN A 156 -4.75 1.84 -5.13
C GLN A 156 -4.29 2.79 -6.24
N THR A 157 -5.15 3.70 -6.70
CA THR A 157 -4.83 4.66 -7.76
C THR A 157 -3.76 5.64 -7.32
N ALA A 158 -3.84 6.16 -6.10
CA ALA A 158 -2.88 7.11 -5.54
C ALA A 158 -1.50 6.49 -5.28
N ILE A 159 -1.45 5.24 -4.83
CA ILE A 159 -0.18 4.50 -4.70
C ILE A 159 0.44 4.30 -6.08
N THR A 160 -0.35 3.88 -7.07
CA THR A 160 0.12 3.72 -8.46
C THR A 160 0.61 5.03 -9.07
N ALA A 161 0.03 6.17 -8.69
CA ALA A 161 0.46 7.48 -9.13
C ALA A 161 1.91 7.81 -8.71
N ASP A 162 2.42 7.31 -7.58
CA ASP A 162 3.83 7.53 -7.21
C ASP A 162 4.82 6.78 -8.13
N PHE A 163 4.37 5.66 -8.69
CA PHE A 163 5.15 4.86 -9.64
C PHE A 163 5.13 5.44 -11.05
N LEU A 164 3.96 5.91 -11.51
CA LEU A 164 3.76 6.30 -12.91
C LEU A 164 3.76 7.81 -13.15
N GLY A 165 3.43 8.61 -12.13
CA GLY A 165 3.38 10.06 -12.18
C GLY A 165 2.54 10.56 -13.36
N PRO A 166 3.07 11.46 -14.21
CA PRO A 166 2.37 11.95 -15.40
C PRO A 166 2.04 10.88 -16.46
N ASN A 167 2.62 9.67 -16.37
CA ASN A 167 2.34 8.56 -17.28
C ASN A 167 1.23 7.63 -16.76
N LEU A 168 0.56 7.97 -15.66
CA LEU A 168 -0.59 7.22 -15.16
C LEU A 168 -1.68 7.18 -16.26
N PRO A 169 -2.12 5.99 -16.72
CA PRO A 169 -2.97 5.85 -17.91
C PRO A 169 -4.45 6.12 -17.61
N ILE A 170 -4.75 7.30 -17.05
CA ILE A 170 -6.10 7.78 -16.79
C ILE A 170 -6.39 8.89 -17.81
N PRO A 171 -7.27 8.64 -18.80
CA PRO A 171 -7.59 9.65 -19.79
C PRO A 171 -8.40 10.77 -19.14
N VAL A 172 -7.87 11.98 -19.15
CA VAL A 172 -8.62 13.19 -18.81
C VAL A 172 -8.46 14.27 -19.88
N PRO A 173 -9.49 15.09 -20.14
CA PRO A 173 -9.34 16.24 -21.02
C PRO A 173 -8.23 17.17 -20.53
N GLY A 174 -7.38 17.65 -21.44
CA GLY A 174 -6.39 18.68 -21.15
C GLY A 174 -5.02 18.20 -20.66
N GLY A 175 -4.75 16.89 -20.62
CA GLY A 175 -3.42 16.35 -20.35
C GLY A 175 -3.43 15.21 -19.33
N PRO A 176 -2.29 14.92 -18.68
CA PRO A 176 -2.25 13.90 -17.63
C PRO A 176 -2.97 14.38 -16.37
N ILE A 177 -3.65 13.45 -15.67
CA ILE A 177 -4.38 13.73 -14.41
C ILE A 177 -3.47 14.34 -13.33
N ILE A 178 -2.21 13.90 -13.30
CA ILE A 178 -1.13 14.47 -12.50
C ILE A 178 -0.16 15.12 -13.48
N THR A 179 -0.02 16.44 -13.39
CA THR A 179 0.87 17.17 -14.28
C THR A 179 2.34 16.96 -13.91
N VAL A 180 3.25 17.24 -14.85
CA VAL A 180 4.70 17.17 -14.59
C VAL A 180 5.12 18.11 -13.45
N ASP A 181 4.50 19.30 -13.37
CA ASP A 181 4.86 20.30 -12.36
C ASP A 181 4.34 19.91 -10.98
N GLU A 182 3.13 19.35 -10.87
CA GLU A 182 2.63 18.75 -9.62
C GLU A 182 3.54 17.61 -9.16
N TYR A 183 3.89 16.70 -10.06
CA TYR A 183 4.80 15.59 -9.74
C TYR A 183 6.16 16.11 -9.20
N LYS A 184 6.73 17.13 -9.85
CA LYS A 184 8.00 17.75 -9.42
C LYS A 184 7.88 18.47 -8.08
N GLU A 185 6.78 19.17 -7.82
CA GLU A 185 6.52 19.83 -6.54
C GLU A 185 6.54 18.81 -5.39
N ILE A 186 5.79 17.72 -5.54
CA ILE A 186 5.73 16.64 -4.54
C ILE A 186 7.10 15.97 -4.35
N LEU A 187 7.83 15.67 -5.43
CA LEU A 187 9.18 15.07 -5.33
C LEU A 187 10.24 16.02 -4.76
N GLY A 188 10.05 17.34 -4.92
CA GLY A 188 10.92 18.36 -4.34
C GLY A 188 10.88 18.37 -2.82
N VAL A 189 9.72 18.04 -2.24
CA VAL A 189 9.55 17.93 -0.77
C VAL A 189 9.97 16.54 -0.28
N TRP A 190 9.58 15.47 -0.99
CA TRP A 190 9.84 14.09 -0.60
C TRP A 190 10.62 13.32 -1.67
N PRO A 191 11.95 13.45 -1.72
CA PRO A 191 12.76 12.78 -2.73
C PRO A 191 12.63 11.25 -2.66
N ARG A 192 12.87 10.57 -3.80
CA ARG A 192 12.74 9.10 -3.91
C ARG A 192 13.82 8.33 -3.14
N LEU A 193 15.00 8.92 -2.90
CA LEU A 193 16.05 8.31 -2.08
C LEU A 193 16.41 6.84 -2.45
N GLY A 194 16.49 6.52 -3.75
CA GLY A 194 16.80 5.15 -4.19
C GLY A 194 15.64 4.15 -4.07
N PHE A 195 14.39 4.64 -3.97
CA PHE A 195 13.19 3.80 -3.80
C PHE A 195 13.06 2.66 -4.84
N LYS A 196 13.57 2.84 -6.06
CA LYS A 196 13.51 1.78 -7.09
C LYS A 196 14.37 0.57 -6.70
N GLU A 197 15.57 0.84 -6.21
CA GLU A 197 16.53 -0.17 -5.76
C GLU A 197 16.02 -0.82 -4.47
N GLU A 198 15.48 -0.02 -3.54
CA GLU A 198 14.87 -0.50 -2.30
C GLU A 198 13.66 -1.41 -2.57
N LEU A 199 12.72 -0.98 -3.42
CA LEU A 199 11.59 -1.80 -3.86
C LEU A 199 12.06 -3.17 -4.36
N ARG A 200 13.05 -3.20 -5.26
CA ARG A 200 13.58 -4.45 -5.77
C ARG A 200 14.14 -5.31 -4.65
N ALA A 201 14.98 -4.74 -3.79
CA ALA A 201 15.60 -5.46 -2.68
C ALA A 201 14.55 -6.05 -1.73
N THR A 202 13.51 -5.27 -1.42
CA THR A 202 12.39 -5.71 -0.57
C THR A 202 11.63 -6.86 -1.22
N LEU A 203 11.15 -6.70 -2.46
CA LEU A 203 10.32 -7.72 -3.12
C LEU A 203 11.10 -9.02 -3.39
N CYS A 204 12.38 -8.92 -3.79
CA CYS A 204 13.25 -10.08 -3.93
C CYS A 204 13.56 -10.72 -2.57
N GLY A 205 13.72 -9.90 -1.53
CA GLY A 205 13.87 -10.35 -0.15
C GLY A 205 12.66 -11.16 0.35
N LEU A 206 11.43 -10.75 0.02
CA LEU A 206 10.21 -11.51 0.32
C LEU A 206 10.19 -12.87 -0.37
N CYS A 207 10.67 -12.95 -1.62
CA CYS A 207 10.87 -14.21 -2.33
C CYS A 207 11.88 -15.13 -1.63
N ARG A 208 12.81 -14.57 -0.85
CA ARG A 208 13.79 -15.33 -0.05
C ARG A 208 13.22 -15.77 1.30
N THR A 209 12.58 -14.86 2.03
CA THR A 209 12.22 -15.07 3.44
C THR A 209 10.86 -15.73 3.63
N LYS A 210 9.92 -15.48 2.72
CA LYS A 210 8.57 -16.06 2.75
C LYS A 210 8.08 -16.43 1.33
N PRO A 211 8.82 -17.30 0.61
CA PRO A 211 8.59 -17.60 -0.81
C PRO A 211 7.16 -18.07 -1.11
N GLN A 212 6.55 -18.85 -0.20
CA GLN A 212 5.19 -19.35 -0.38
C GLN A 212 4.13 -18.24 -0.51
N THR A 213 4.40 -17.06 0.05
CA THR A 213 3.48 -15.91 -0.03
C THR A 213 3.57 -15.15 -1.35
N THR A 214 4.45 -15.56 -2.27
CA THR A 214 4.77 -14.83 -3.51
C THR A 214 4.35 -15.56 -4.79
N VAL A 215 3.91 -16.82 -4.67
CA VAL A 215 3.71 -17.75 -5.81
C VAL A 215 2.61 -17.30 -6.79
N ASP A 216 1.62 -16.57 -6.31
CA ASP A 216 0.39 -16.25 -7.03
C ASP A 216 0.20 -14.76 -7.32
N ASN A 217 1.27 -13.96 -7.15
CA ASN A 217 1.20 -12.51 -7.25
C ASN A 217 2.46 -11.90 -7.87
N PHE A 218 2.45 -10.57 -8.03
CA PHE A 218 3.51 -9.85 -8.74
C PHE A 218 4.87 -9.91 -8.04
N VAL A 219 4.93 -10.18 -6.73
CA VAL A 219 6.19 -10.27 -5.97
C VAL A 219 7.03 -11.42 -6.52
N GLY A 220 6.43 -12.56 -6.85
CA GLY A 220 7.11 -13.68 -7.48
C GLY A 220 7.76 -13.31 -8.82
N GLN A 221 7.21 -12.33 -9.55
CA GLN A 221 7.82 -11.85 -10.79
C GLN A 221 9.14 -11.11 -10.56
N PHE A 222 9.30 -10.42 -9.41
CA PHE A 222 10.58 -9.82 -9.04
C PHE A 222 11.65 -10.88 -8.77
N GLY A 223 11.30 -11.94 -8.01
CA GLY A 223 12.22 -13.06 -7.79
C GLY A 223 12.58 -13.79 -9.10
N ALA A 224 11.60 -13.98 -9.99
CA ALA A 224 11.81 -14.59 -11.31
C ALA A 224 12.68 -13.73 -12.24
N ALA A 225 12.62 -12.40 -12.13
CA ALA A 225 13.39 -11.48 -12.96
C ALA A 225 14.80 -11.20 -12.40
N TYR A 226 14.92 -11.03 -11.09
CA TYR A 226 16.12 -10.50 -10.43
C TYR A 226 16.74 -11.45 -9.40
N GLY A 227 16.24 -12.67 -9.24
CA GLY A 227 16.68 -13.57 -8.18
C GLY A 227 16.17 -13.15 -6.80
N THR A 228 16.46 -13.96 -5.78
CA THR A 228 16.03 -13.70 -4.39
C THR A 228 16.96 -12.74 -3.65
N ASP A 229 18.05 -12.31 -4.28
CA ASP A 229 18.96 -11.26 -3.80
C ASP A 229 18.82 -9.92 -4.55
N GLY A 230 18.02 -9.87 -5.62
CA GLY A 230 17.85 -8.68 -6.46
C GLY A 230 18.97 -8.45 -7.49
N HIS A 231 19.96 -9.34 -7.57
CA HIS A 231 21.14 -9.27 -8.43
C HIS A 231 21.37 -10.55 -9.26
N GLY A 232 20.42 -11.48 -9.25
CA GLY A 232 20.40 -12.73 -10.02
C GLY A 232 20.71 -13.98 -9.21
N GLY A 233 21.16 -13.84 -7.95
CA GLY A 233 21.41 -14.97 -7.06
C GLY A 233 20.13 -15.67 -6.61
N GLY A 234 20.18 -16.99 -6.47
CA GLY A 234 19.04 -17.82 -6.08
C GLY A 234 17.91 -17.90 -7.12
N ARG A 235 18.11 -17.33 -8.32
CA ARG A 235 17.06 -17.25 -9.35
C ARG A 235 16.67 -18.61 -9.91
N ALA A 236 17.64 -19.49 -10.16
CA ALA A 236 17.37 -20.81 -10.75
C ALA A 236 16.55 -21.68 -9.78
N GLU A 237 16.93 -21.69 -8.51
CA GLU A 237 16.24 -22.37 -7.42
C GLU A 237 14.83 -21.80 -7.22
N PHE A 238 14.69 -20.47 -7.28
CA PHE A 238 13.39 -19.82 -7.13
C PHE A 238 12.46 -20.09 -8.31
N LEU A 239 12.96 -20.12 -9.55
CA LEU A 239 12.15 -20.51 -10.72
C LEU A 239 11.65 -21.94 -10.60
N LYS A 240 12.51 -22.87 -10.16
CA LYS A 240 12.10 -24.24 -9.86
C LYS A 240 11.04 -24.29 -8.76
N PHE A 241 11.21 -23.50 -7.70
CA PHE A 241 10.23 -23.38 -6.63
C PHE A 241 8.86 -22.89 -7.15
N LEU A 242 8.82 -21.89 -8.05
CA LEU A 242 7.56 -21.43 -8.65
C LEU A 242 6.89 -22.52 -9.50
N GLU A 243 7.68 -23.31 -10.23
CA GLU A 243 7.18 -24.45 -11.02
C GLU A 243 6.59 -25.55 -10.12
N ASP A 244 7.30 -25.90 -9.04
CA ASP A 244 6.88 -26.91 -8.07
C ASP A 244 5.61 -26.49 -7.29
N ASN A 245 5.36 -25.18 -7.16
CA ASN A 245 4.18 -24.60 -6.49
C ASN A 245 3.16 -24.02 -7.49
N ASN A 246 3.16 -24.49 -8.73
CA ASN A 246 2.24 -24.01 -9.75
C ASN A 246 0.78 -24.37 -9.41
N VAL A 247 -0.10 -23.38 -9.38
CA VAL A 247 -1.52 -23.54 -9.02
C VAL A 247 -2.29 -24.47 -9.97
N VAL A 248 -1.90 -24.54 -11.25
CA VAL A 248 -2.51 -25.44 -12.23
C VAL A 248 -2.27 -26.89 -11.82
N ASN A 249 -1.03 -27.23 -11.45
CA ASN A 249 -0.68 -28.58 -10.99
C ASN A 249 -1.46 -28.96 -9.73
N LEU A 250 -1.63 -28.02 -8.80
CA LEU A 250 -2.41 -28.22 -7.58
C LEU A 250 -3.89 -28.50 -7.90
N LEU A 251 -4.53 -27.64 -8.69
CA LEU A 251 -5.97 -27.73 -8.97
C LEU A 251 -6.31 -28.94 -9.85
N GLU A 252 -5.63 -29.10 -10.98
CA GLU A 252 -5.88 -30.21 -11.92
C GLU A 252 -5.51 -31.56 -11.29
N GLY A 253 -4.37 -31.64 -10.61
CA GLY A 253 -3.93 -32.85 -9.90
C GLY A 253 -4.88 -33.21 -8.75
N GLY A 254 -5.37 -32.21 -8.02
CA GLY A 254 -6.36 -32.37 -6.98
C GLY A 254 -7.69 -32.92 -7.50
N LEU A 255 -8.22 -32.34 -8.58
CA LEU A 255 -9.45 -32.82 -9.23
C LEU A 255 -9.27 -34.24 -9.78
N THR A 256 -8.16 -34.52 -10.46
CA THR A 256 -7.83 -35.87 -10.96
C THR A 256 -7.80 -36.89 -9.80
N ALA A 257 -7.21 -36.53 -8.66
CA ALA A 257 -7.17 -37.42 -7.50
C ALA A 257 -8.55 -37.68 -6.87
N LEU A 258 -9.52 -36.79 -7.08
CA LEU A 258 -10.88 -36.92 -6.56
C LEU A 258 -11.79 -37.80 -7.45
N GLU A 259 -11.42 -38.07 -8.71
CA GLU A 259 -12.19 -38.92 -9.63
C GLU A 259 -12.52 -40.31 -9.05
N GLN A 260 -11.70 -40.82 -8.13
CA GLN A 260 -11.95 -42.08 -7.43
C GLN A 260 -13.24 -42.10 -6.57
N TYR A 261 -13.77 -40.93 -6.20
CA TYR A 261 -14.93 -40.78 -5.31
C TYR A 261 -16.25 -40.44 -6.03
N GLU A 262 -16.25 -40.28 -7.36
CA GLU A 262 -17.43 -39.84 -8.12
C GLU A 262 -18.40 -40.99 -8.50
N LYS A 263 -18.37 -42.11 -7.77
CA LYS A 263 -19.19 -43.30 -8.03
C LYS A 263 -20.38 -43.44 -7.09
#